data_AF-H8Z2K6-F1
#
_entry.id   AF-H8Z2K6-F1
#
_cell.length_a   1.000
_cell.length_b   1.000
_cell.length_c   1.000
_cell.angle_alpha   90.00
_cell.angle_beta   90.00
_cell.angle_gamma   90.00
#
_symmetry.space_group_name_H-M   'P 1'
#
loop_
_entity.id
_entity.type
_entity.pdbx_description
1 polymer ?
#
loop_
_entity_poly.entity_id
_entity_poly.type
_entity_poly.pdbx_seq_one_letter_code
_entity_poly.pdbx_strand_id
1 'polypeptide(L)' 'MQAQRVLGRVDHGTLLIQLPESFNHRRVEVIVLALDEENAVPETRQPHPDLAGSVRIHGDIFASAPEQDWDLPQ' A
#
# COMPACT_ATOMS: atom_id res chain seq x y z
N MET A 1 -11.38 5.71 -8.02
CA MET A 1 -10.79 4.47 -8.57
C MET A 1 -10.95 3.36 -7.52
N GLN A 2 -11.23 2.12 -7.92
CA GLN A 2 -11.41 0.98 -7.00
C GLN A 2 -10.24 0.01 -7.20
N ALA A 3 -9.52 -0.31 -6.13
CA ALA A 3 -8.41 -1.26 -6.14
C ALA A 3 -8.74 -2.47 -5.26
N GLN A 4 -8.42 -3.66 -5.75
CA GLN A 4 -8.60 -4.92 -5.03
C GLN A 4 -7.27 -5.66 -4.95
N ARG A 5 -6.85 -6.03 -3.74
CA ARG A 5 -5.68 -6.87 -3.51
C ARG A 5 -6.16 -8.27 -3.11
N VAL A 6 -5.78 -9.27 -3.90
CA VAL A 6 -6.06 -10.69 -3.62
C VAL A 6 -4.73 -11.41 -3.43
N LEU A 7 -4.62 -12.16 -2.34
CA LEU A 7 -3.47 -13.04 -2.09
C LEU A 7 -3.89 -14.46 -2.39
N GLY A 8 -3.18 -15.12 -3.29
CA GLY A 8 -3.43 -16.49 -3.68
C GLY A 8 -2.12 -17.20 -3.98
N ARG A 9 -2.11 -18.52 -3.79
CA ARG A 9 -0.98 -19.34 -4.17
C ARG A 9 -1.08 -19.67 -5.65
N VAL A 10 0.03 -19.55 -6.35
CA VAL A 10 0.13 -20.04 -7.73
C VAL A 10 0.22 -21.57 -7.68
N ASP A 11 -0.67 -22.25 -8.40
CA ASP A 11 -0.66 -23.70 -8.55
C ASP A 11 -0.47 -24.07 -10.02
N HIS A 12 0.55 -24.88 -10.32
CA HIS A 12 0.93 -25.24 -11.69
C HIS A 12 1.04 -24.03 -12.65
N GLY A 13 1.57 -22.90 -12.16
CA GLY A 13 1.69 -21.65 -12.94
C GLY A 13 0.38 -20.87 -13.10
N THR A 14 -0.70 -21.30 -12.45
CA THR A 14 -2.03 -20.67 -12.54
C THR A 14 -2.40 -19.94 -11.25
N LEU A 15 -2.93 -18.73 -11.38
CA LEU A 15 -3.54 -17.96 -10.30
C LEU A 15 -4.99 -17.64 -10.69
N LEU A 16 -5.95 -18.16 -9.92
CA LEU A 16 -7.37 -17.91 -10.14
C LEU A 16 -7.85 -16.75 -9.26
N ILE A 17 -8.39 -15.69 -9.89
CA ILE A 17 -8.93 -14.52 -9.19
C ILE A 17 -10.38 -14.31 -9.63
N GLN A 18 -11.31 -14.31 -8.68
CA GLN A 18 -12.70 -13.90 -8.92
C GLN A 18 -12.82 -12.38 -8.84
N LEU A 19 -13.26 -11.75 -9.93
CA LEU A 19 -13.46 -10.30 -9.98
C LEU A 19 -14.88 -9.93 -9.54
N PRO A 20 -15.07 -8.77 -8.89
CA PRO A 20 -16.38 -8.31 -8.49
C PRO A 20 -17.21 -7.88 -9.69
N GLU A 21 -18.54 -8.00 -9.60
CA GLU A 21 -19.46 -7.57 -10.66
C GLU A 21 -19.33 -6.09 -11.03
N SER A 22 -18.83 -5.26 -10.11
CA SER A 22 -18.57 -3.83 -10.36
C SER A 22 -17.54 -3.58 -11.47
N PHE A 23 -16.78 -4.60 -11.87
CA PHE A 23 -15.80 -4.53 -12.97
C PHE A 23 -16.37 -4.95 -14.33
N ASN A 24 -17.62 -5.39 -14.40
CA ASN A 24 -18.27 -5.71 -15.68
C ASN A 24 -18.23 -4.51 -16.63
N HIS A 25 -17.83 -4.77 -17.89
CA HIS A 25 -17.66 -3.77 -18.95
C HIS A 25 -16.57 -2.72 -18.68
N ARG A 26 -15.65 -2.95 -17.73
CA ARG A 26 -14.52 -2.06 -17.46
C ARG A 26 -13.20 -2.67 -17.95
N ARG A 27 -12.28 -1.81 -18.38
CA ARG A 27 -10.88 -2.19 -18.57
C ARG A 27 -10.21 -2.27 -17.20
N VAL A 28 -9.64 -3.42 -16.90
CA VAL A 28 -8.95 -3.68 -15.64
C VAL A 28 -7.46 -3.94 -15.92
N GLU A 29 -6.63 -3.53 -14.98
CA GLU A 29 -5.20 -3.87 -14.95
C GLU A 29 -4.97 -4.87 -13.82
N VAL A 30 -4.14 -5.89 -14.08
CA VAL A 30 -3.80 -6.93 -13.10
C VAL A 30 -2.30 -6.88 -12.86
N ILE A 31 -1.91 -6.72 -11.60
CA ILE A 31 -0.52 -6.75 -11.15
C ILE A 31 -0.30 -8.06 -10.40
N VAL A 32 0.64 -8.88 -10.88
CA VAL A 32 1.04 -10.13 -10.23
C VAL A 32 2.38 -9.91 -9.54
N LEU A 33 2.44 -10.14 -8.24
CA LEU A 33 3.63 -9.99 -7.42
C LEU A 33 3.90 -11.30 -6.67
N ALA A 34 5.10 -11.87 -6.85
CA ALA A 34 5.56 -12.99 -6.03
C ALA A 34 5.86 -12.48 -4.62
N LEU A 35 5.30 -13.12 -3.59
CA LEU A 35 5.44 -12.71 -2.19
C LEU A 35 6.39 -13.61 -1.40
N ASP A 36 6.93 -14.64 -2.06
CA ASP A 36 7.80 -15.66 -1.46
C ASP A 36 9.27 -15.22 -1.39
N GLU A 37 9.59 -13.99 -1.78
CA GLU A 37 10.85 -13.37 -1.38
C GLU A 37 10.78 -13.15 0.13
N GLU A 38 11.30 -14.14 0.87
CA GLU A 38 11.57 -14.07 2.30
C GLU A 38 12.10 -12.68 2.63
N ASN A 39 11.25 -11.91 3.32
CA ASN A 39 11.60 -10.77 4.13
C ASN A 39 12.91 -10.12 3.67
N ALA A 40 12.86 -9.27 2.63
CA ALA A 40 13.62 -8.05 2.77
C ALA A 40 13.09 -7.43 4.06
N VAL A 41 13.79 -7.73 5.18
CA VAL A 41 13.61 -7.05 6.46
C VAL A 41 13.40 -5.61 6.04
N PRO A 42 12.24 -4.97 6.35
CA PRO A 42 12.05 -3.61 5.93
C PRO A 42 13.30 -2.90 6.42
N GLU A 43 14.13 -2.40 5.49
CA GLU A 43 15.29 -1.62 5.86
C GLU A 43 14.66 -0.43 6.55
N THR A 44 14.54 -0.53 7.87
CA THR A 44 14.11 0.54 8.74
C THR A 44 15.05 1.64 8.36
N ARG A 45 14.54 2.64 7.63
CA ARG A 45 15.35 3.75 7.14
C ARG A 45 16.01 4.33 8.37
N GLN A 46 17.29 4.08 8.52
CA GLN A 46 18.03 4.68 9.61
C GLN A 46 18.21 6.14 9.21
N PRO A 47 17.80 7.10 10.06
CA PRO A 47 18.14 8.49 9.79
C PRO A 47 19.66 8.58 9.66
N HIS A 48 20.14 9.46 8.77
CA HIS A 48 21.57 9.77 8.68
C HIS A 48 22.12 10.03 10.10
N PRO A 49 23.34 9.59 10.46
CA PRO A 49 23.86 9.73 11.82
C PRO A 49 23.73 11.15 12.40
N ASP A 50 23.87 12.17 11.56
CA ASP A 50 23.73 13.58 11.96
C ASP A 50 22.27 13.99 12.30
N LEU A 51 21.30 13.21 11.85
CA LEU A 51 19.86 13.37 12.13
C LEU A 51 19.40 12.51 13.32
N ALA A 52 20.21 11.53 13.75
CA ALA A 52 19.87 10.67 14.88
C ALA A 52 19.89 11.48 16.19
N GLY A 53 18.73 11.58 16.84
CA GLY A 53 18.59 12.31 18.11
C GLY A 53 18.51 13.83 17.99
N SER A 54 18.61 14.40 16.77
CA SER A 54 18.44 15.85 16.55
C SER A 54 16.99 16.24 16.24
N VAL A 55 16.15 15.28 15.83
CA VAL A 55 14.73 15.52 15.54
C VAL A 55 13.87 15.26 16.77
N ARG A 56 13.19 16.31 17.24
CA ARG A 56 12.12 16.21 18.23
C ARG A 56 10.79 16.43 17.53
N ILE A 57 9.96 15.40 17.47
CA ILE A 57 8.64 15.49 16.87
C ILE A 57 7.70 16.18 17.87
N HIS A 58 7.29 17.40 17.55
CA HIS A 58 6.30 18.16 18.33
C HIS A 58 4.91 17.97 17.71
N GLY A 59 4.29 16.80 17.94
CA GLY A 59 2.95 16.51 17.45
C GLY A 59 2.72 15.04 17.11
N ASP A 60 1.47 14.69 16.84
CA ASP A 60 1.11 13.38 16.26
C ASP A 60 1.40 13.40 14.76
N ILE A 61 2.27 12.51 14.30
CA ILE A 61 2.62 12.32 12.88
C ILE A 61 2.03 11.05 12.29
N PHE A 62 1.33 10.26 13.10
CA PHE A 62 0.66 9.02 12.68
C PHE A 62 -0.78 9.28 12.29
N ALA A 63 -1.41 10.30 12.86
CA ALA A 63 -2.72 10.78 12.46
C ALA A 63 -2.63 11.85 11.37
N SER A 64 -3.50 11.76 10.36
CA SER A 64 -3.76 12.87 9.45
C SER A 64 -4.84 13.79 10.03
N ALA A 65 -4.87 15.06 9.59
CA ALA A 65 -6.03 15.91 9.81
C ALA A 65 -7.31 15.26 9.21
N PRO A 66 -8.49 15.44 9.80
CA PRO A 66 -9.74 14.93 9.24
C PRO A 66 -10.05 15.56 7.88
N GLU A 67 -10.77 14.85 7.00
CA GLU A 67 -11.06 15.28 5.63
C GLU A 67 -11.76 16.65 5.56
N GLN A 68 -12.54 17.00 6.58
CA GLN A 68 -13.23 18.30 6.65
C GLN A 68 -12.26 19.48 6.70
N ASP A 69 -11.03 19.26 7.14
CA ASP A 69 -9.99 20.28 7.24
C ASP A 69 -9.18 20.40 5.94
N TRP A 70 -9.49 19.61 4.90
CA TRP A 70 -8.67 19.51 3.68
C TRP A 70 -9.03 20.54 2.60
N ASP A 71 -9.96 21.45 2.88
CA ASP A 71 -10.42 22.52 1.96
C ASP A 71 -10.66 22.02 0.52
N LEU A 72 -11.31 20.85 0.40
CA LEU A 72 -11.54 20.20 -0.89
C LEU A 72 -12.68 20.90 -1.65
N PRO A 73 -12.51 21.18 -2.96
CA PRO A 73 -13.58 21.76 -3.77
C PRO A 73 -14.76 20.79 -3.91
N GLN A 74 -15.99 21.33 -3.86
CA GLN A 74 -17.24 20.59 -4.06
C GLN A 74 -17.48 20.21 -5.52
#